data_AF-A0A1D6QQF3-F1
#
_entry.id   AF-A0A1D6QQF3-F1
#
_cell.length_a   1.000
_cell.length_b   1.000
_cell.length_c   1.000
_cell.angle_alpha   90.00
_cell.angle_beta   90.00
_cell.angle_gamma   90.00
#
_symmetry.space_group_name_H-M   'P 1'
#
loop_
_entity.id
_entity.type
_entity.pdbx_description
1 polymer ?
#
loop_
_entity_poly.entity_id
_entity_poly.type
_entity_poly.pdbx_seq_one_letter_code
_entity_poly.pdbx_strand_id
1 'polypeptide(L)'
;MESVVGSGGKPYAHWAAQMAVGTNAGVPWVMCKQDDAPDPVINTCNGFYCDYFTPNNKHKPTMWTEAWTGWFTKFGGAAPHRPVEDLAFAVARFVQKGGSFVNYYMYHGGTNFGRTAGGPFIATSYDYDAPIDEFGLLRQPKWGHLRNMHRAIKQAEPALVSGDPTIRSIGNYEKAYVFKSKNGACAAFLSNYHVKSAVRIRFDGRHYDLPAWSISILPDCKTAVFNTATVKEPTLLPKMSPVMHRFAWQSYSEDTNSLDDSAFARDGLIEQLSLTWDKSDYLWYTTHVNIGSNERFLKSGQWPQLSVYSAGHSMQVFVNGRSYGSVYGGYDNPKLTFSGYVKMWQGSNKISILSSAVGLPNNGDHFELWNVGVLGPVTLSGLNEGKRDLSHQRWIYQVGLKGESLGLHTVTGSSAVEWAGPGGGTQPLTWHKALFNAPAGSDPVALDMGSMGKGQVWVNGRHAGRYWSYRAHSRGCGRCSYAGTYREDQCTSNCGDLSQRWYHVPRSWLKPSGNLLVVLEEYGGDLAGVSLATRTT
;
A
#
# COMPACT_ATOMS: atom_id res chain seq x y z
N MET A 1 1.53 12.33 22.43
CA MET A 1 0.27 11.59 22.69
C MET A 1 -0.79 12.50 23.31
N GLU A 2 -0.53 13.20 24.41
CA GLU A 2 -1.50 14.11 25.05
C GLU A 2 -1.93 15.30 24.19
N SER A 3 -1.02 15.88 23.39
CA SER A 3 -1.35 17.00 22.49
C SER A 3 -2.29 16.63 21.33
N VAL A 4 -2.49 15.33 21.11
CA VAL A 4 -3.19 14.77 19.94
C VAL A 4 -4.46 14.02 20.36
N VAL A 5 -4.38 13.18 21.39
CA VAL A 5 -5.47 12.30 21.86
C VAL A 5 -6.19 12.90 23.08
N GLY A 6 -5.78 14.09 23.53
CA GLY A 6 -6.32 14.75 24.72
C GLY A 6 -5.90 14.09 26.04
N SER A 7 -6.56 14.50 27.13
CA SER A 7 -6.24 14.06 28.50
C SER A 7 -6.47 12.57 28.75
N GLY A 8 -7.24 11.89 27.90
CA GLY A 8 -7.50 10.45 27.99
C GLY A 8 -6.39 9.56 27.43
N GLY A 9 -5.49 10.10 26.59
CA GLY A 9 -4.48 9.31 25.89
C GLY A 9 -3.46 8.63 26.83
N LYS A 10 -2.97 9.37 27.83
CA LYS A 10 -2.02 8.83 28.82
C LYS A 10 -2.66 7.76 29.73
N PRO A 11 -3.82 7.98 30.36
CA PRO A 11 -4.54 6.92 31.08
C PRO A 11 -4.78 5.67 30.23
N TYR A 12 -5.15 5.84 28.96
CA TYR A 12 -5.36 4.72 28.03
C TYR A 12 -4.06 3.93 27.78
N ALA A 13 -2.94 4.60 27.48
CA ALA A 13 -1.66 3.92 27.27
C ALA A 13 -1.20 3.13 28.51
N HIS A 14 -1.38 3.70 29.71
CA HIS A 14 -1.12 3.01 30.96
C HIS A 14 -2.02 1.79 31.17
N TRP A 15 -3.33 1.93 30.94
CA TRP A 15 -4.28 0.82 31.03
C TRP A 15 -3.93 -0.31 30.05
N ALA A 16 -3.61 0.03 28.80
CA ALA A 16 -3.26 -0.95 27.76
C ALA A 16 -2.01 -1.74 28.14
N ALA A 17 -0.97 -1.05 28.64
CA ALA A 17 0.25 -1.69 29.12
C ALA A 17 0.00 -2.61 30.33
N GLN A 18 -0.77 -2.16 31.32
CA GLN A 18 -1.12 -2.97 32.49
C GLN A 18 -1.94 -4.20 32.11
N MET A 19 -2.92 -4.04 31.22
CA MET A 19 -3.74 -5.14 30.71
C MET A 19 -2.87 -6.19 30.01
N ALA A 20 -1.99 -5.76 29.10
CA ALA A 20 -1.10 -6.65 28.37
C ALA A 20 -0.16 -7.42 29.32
N VAL A 21 0.48 -6.74 30.26
CA VAL A 21 1.35 -7.38 31.28
C VAL A 21 0.55 -8.33 32.16
N GLY A 22 -0.69 -7.99 32.52
CA GLY A 22 -1.60 -8.83 33.31
C GLY A 22 -2.00 -10.15 32.67
N THR A 23 -1.78 -10.32 31.35
CA THR A 23 -1.96 -11.62 30.68
C THR A 23 -0.93 -12.68 31.09
N ASN A 24 0.16 -12.26 31.75
CA ASN A 24 1.25 -13.13 32.23
C ASN A 24 1.82 -14.06 31.13
N ALA A 25 2.11 -13.50 29.96
CA ALA A 25 2.60 -14.24 28.79
C ALA A 25 3.99 -14.89 28.96
N GLY A 26 4.71 -14.62 30.06
CA GLY A 26 6.04 -15.18 30.33
C GLY A 26 7.19 -14.59 29.50
N VAL A 27 6.92 -13.56 28.69
CA VAL A 27 7.90 -12.85 27.84
C VAL A 27 7.69 -11.33 27.93
N PRO A 28 8.71 -10.51 27.61
CA PRO A 28 8.58 -9.05 27.64
C PRO A 28 7.57 -8.50 26.63
N TRP A 29 6.89 -7.42 27.02
CA TRP A 29 6.03 -6.62 26.14
C TRP A 29 6.80 -5.40 25.61
N VAL A 30 6.48 -4.99 24.38
CA VAL A 30 7.05 -3.81 23.72
C VAL A 30 5.96 -2.86 23.22
N MET A 31 6.24 -1.55 23.22
CA MET A 31 5.40 -0.52 22.60
C MET A 31 6.27 0.40 21.74
N CYS A 32 6.02 0.44 20.44
CA CYS A 32 6.78 1.29 19.52
C CYS A 32 6.31 2.74 19.56
N LYS A 33 7.27 3.69 19.46
CA LYS A 33 7.01 5.15 19.49
C LYS A 33 6.21 5.60 20.74
N GLN A 34 6.42 4.93 21.87
CA GLN A 34 5.77 5.23 23.14
C GLN A 34 6.79 5.65 24.20
N ASP A 35 7.24 6.90 24.17
CA ASP A 35 8.33 7.38 25.04
C ASP A 35 8.04 7.23 26.54
N ASP A 36 6.78 7.29 26.95
CA ASP A 36 6.33 7.14 28.35
C ASP A 36 5.77 5.75 28.69
N ALA A 37 6.12 4.70 27.93
CA ALA A 37 5.68 3.33 28.22
C ALA A 37 6.02 2.91 29.67
N PRO A 38 5.03 2.49 30.49
CA PRO A 38 5.26 2.16 31.90
C PRO A 38 6.02 0.85 32.05
N ASP A 39 6.81 0.73 33.14
CA ASP A 39 7.45 -0.54 33.47
C ASP A 39 6.42 -1.66 33.71
N PRO A 40 6.70 -2.90 33.29
CA PRO A 40 7.95 -3.40 32.68
C PRO A 40 8.01 -3.31 31.14
N VAL A 41 7.10 -2.60 30.47
CA VAL A 41 7.03 -2.54 29.00
C VAL A 41 8.23 -1.79 28.41
N ILE A 42 8.82 -2.32 27.33
CA ILE A 42 9.97 -1.72 26.65
C ILE A 42 9.47 -0.80 25.53
N ASN A 43 9.83 0.48 25.58
CA ASN A 43 9.58 1.38 24.45
C ASN A 43 10.60 1.14 23.33
N THR A 44 10.17 1.22 22.08
CA THR A 44 11.00 0.90 20.91
C THR A 44 10.91 1.97 19.83
N CYS A 45 11.87 1.95 18.89
CA CYS A 45 11.96 2.91 17.79
C CYS A 45 11.51 2.30 16.45
N ASN A 46 10.90 3.14 15.60
CA ASN A 46 10.56 2.85 14.21
C ASN A 46 11.09 3.97 13.33
N GLY A 47 11.60 3.67 12.14
CA GLY A 47 12.09 4.69 11.22
C GLY A 47 13.07 4.16 10.17
N PHE A 48 13.61 5.06 9.36
CA PHE A 48 14.76 4.76 8.49
C PHE A 48 16.07 4.63 9.27
N TYR A 49 16.19 5.36 10.38
CA TYR A 49 17.31 5.32 11.31
C TYR A 49 16.78 5.40 12.74
N CYS A 50 17.40 4.65 13.66
CA CYS A 50 17.09 4.69 15.09
C CYS A 50 18.34 4.81 15.97
N ASP A 51 19.48 5.20 15.40
CA ASP A 51 20.75 5.32 16.13
C ASP A 51 20.78 6.47 17.16
N TYR A 52 19.76 7.33 17.16
CA TYR A 52 19.54 8.39 18.15
C TYR A 52 18.68 7.93 19.33
N PHE A 53 17.96 6.82 19.20
CA PHE A 53 16.99 6.38 20.18
C PHE A 53 17.66 5.84 21.45
N THR A 54 17.10 6.20 22.60
CA THR A 54 17.46 5.64 23.91
C THR A 54 16.15 5.25 24.60
N PRO A 55 16.05 4.04 25.20
CA PRO A 55 14.84 3.65 25.91
C PRO A 55 14.60 4.55 27.11
N ASN A 56 13.36 4.58 27.60
CA ASN A 56 12.93 5.48 28.67
C ASN A 56 13.47 5.11 30.06
N ASN A 57 14.18 3.99 30.17
CA ASN A 57 14.87 3.55 31.38
C ASN A 57 16.18 2.85 30.99
N LYS A 58 17.27 3.15 31.72
CA LYS A 58 18.62 2.58 31.49
C LYS A 58 18.70 1.05 31.64
N HIS A 59 17.72 0.42 32.27
CA HIS A 59 17.67 -1.04 32.44
C HIS A 59 16.93 -1.76 31.30
N LYS A 60 16.42 -1.02 30.30
CA LYS A 60 15.75 -1.57 29.12
C LYS A 60 16.73 -1.65 27.94
N PRO A 61 16.62 -2.66 27.08
CA PRO A 61 17.43 -2.74 25.87
C PRO A 61 17.00 -1.72 24.81
N THR A 62 17.94 -1.22 24.02
CA THR A 62 17.64 -0.38 22.85
C THR A 62 17.19 -1.27 21.68
N MET A 63 15.92 -1.15 21.29
CA MET A 63 15.28 -1.98 20.26
C MET A 63 14.69 -1.15 19.11
N TRP A 64 14.94 -1.61 17.87
CA TRP A 64 14.40 -1.04 16.64
C TRP A 64 13.40 -2.03 16.01
N THR A 65 12.11 -1.76 16.20
CA THR A 65 11.01 -2.64 15.79
C THR A 65 10.64 -2.53 14.32
N GLU A 66 10.92 -1.39 13.68
CA GLU A 66 10.67 -1.21 12.25
C GLU A 66 11.82 -0.47 11.56
N ALA A 67 12.82 -1.22 11.09
CA ALA A 67 13.84 -0.74 10.17
C ALA A 67 13.27 -0.75 8.75
N TRP A 68 12.75 0.41 8.33
CA TRP A 68 12.02 0.53 7.07
C TRP A 68 12.91 0.19 5.87
N THR A 69 12.59 -0.88 5.13
CA THR A 69 13.41 -1.39 4.02
C THR A 69 13.20 -0.66 2.70
N GLY A 70 12.19 0.21 2.67
CA GLY A 70 11.66 0.93 1.53
C GLY A 70 10.42 1.67 2.00
N TRP A 71 9.37 1.71 1.18
CA TRP A 71 8.08 2.26 1.55
C TRP A 71 6.95 1.55 0.80
N PHE A 72 5.70 1.72 1.25
CA PHE A 72 4.55 1.12 0.57
C PHE A 72 4.25 1.83 -0.76
N THR A 73 3.71 1.07 -1.73
CA THR A 73 3.20 1.64 -2.97
C THR A 73 1.76 2.09 -2.78
N LYS A 74 1.43 3.28 -3.30
CA LYS A 74 0.08 3.84 -3.33
C LYS A 74 -0.46 3.74 -4.75
N PHE A 75 -1.74 3.47 -4.94
CA PHE A 75 -2.38 3.71 -6.24
C PHE A 75 -2.23 5.19 -6.61
N GLY A 76 -1.70 5.45 -7.81
CA GLY A 76 -1.33 6.79 -8.27
C GLY A 76 0.04 7.30 -7.78
N GLY A 77 0.76 6.52 -6.97
CA GLY A 77 2.12 6.83 -6.52
C GLY A 77 3.20 6.11 -7.34
N ALA A 78 4.40 6.70 -7.37
CA ALA A 78 5.61 6.02 -7.85
C ALA A 78 6.03 4.94 -6.84
N ALA A 79 6.74 3.90 -7.30
CA ALA A 79 7.19 2.78 -6.47
C ALA A 79 8.49 3.15 -5.72
N PRO A 80 8.46 3.31 -4.38
CA PRO A 80 9.63 3.70 -3.60
C PRO A 80 10.62 2.55 -3.43
N HIS A 81 11.92 2.86 -3.37
CA HIS A 81 12.97 1.89 -3.08
C HIS A 81 14.06 2.51 -2.20
N ARG A 82 14.73 1.70 -1.36
CA ARG A 82 15.81 2.14 -0.48
C ARG A 82 17.10 1.38 -0.82
N PRO A 83 18.21 2.08 -1.15
CA PRO A 83 19.50 1.44 -1.39
C PRO A 83 19.92 0.54 -0.24
N VAL A 84 20.46 -0.64 -0.55
CA VAL A 84 20.85 -1.58 0.51
C VAL A 84 22.03 -1.08 1.31
N GLU A 85 22.91 -0.30 0.70
CA GLU A 85 24.08 0.28 1.35
C GLU A 85 23.66 1.22 2.48
N ASP A 86 22.61 2.02 2.25
CA ASP A 86 22.03 2.89 3.28
C ASP A 86 21.33 2.09 4.38
N LEU A 87 20.54 1.08 4.02
CA LEU A 87 19.88 0.22 5.01
C LEU A 87 20.92 -0.51 5.88
N ALA A 88 21.97 -1.06 5.28
CA ALA A 88 23.07 -1.70 5.99
C ALA A 88 23.82 -0.70 6.87
N PHE A 89 24.07 0.52 6.36
CA PHE A 89 24.66 1.61 7.13
C PHE A 89 23.81 1.96 8.35
N ALA A 90 22.50 2.12 8.19
CA ALA A 90 21.58 2.46 9.28
C ALA A 90 21.57 1.38 10.37
N VAL A 91 21.54 0.11 9.98
CA VAL A 91 21.59 -1.03 10.93
C VAL A 91 22.94 -1.11 11.64
N ALA A 92 24.06 -1.02 10.91
CA ALA A 92 25.39 -1.03 11.53
C ALA A 92 25.58 0.17 12.47
N ARG A 93 25.03 1.34 12.11
CA ARG A 93 25.08 2.56 12.92
C ARG A 93 24.28 2.45 14.21
N PHE A 94 23.18 1.70 14.19
CA PHE A 94 22.40 1.37 15.39
C PHE A 94 23.14 0.36 16.27
N VAL A 95 23.62 -0.76 15.69
CA VAL A 95 24.31 -1.83 16.43
C VAL A 95 25.60 -1.33 17.09
N GLN A 96 26.41 -0.52 16.39
CA GLN A 96 27.68 -0.03 16.95
C GLN A 96 27.51 0.86 18.19
N LYS A 97 26.30 1.38 18.44
CA LYS A 97 25.96 2.19 19.63
C LYS A 97 25.33 1.36 20.76
N GLY A 98 25.32 0.03 20.67
CA GLY A 98 24.68 -0.85 21.66
C GLY A 98 23.24 -1.24 21.32
N GLY A 99 22.75 -0.92 20.12
CA GLY A 99 21.47 -1.42 19.63
C GLY A 99 21.46 -2.94 19.57
N SER A 100 20.48 -3.58 20.22
CA SER A 100 20.50 -5.04 20.50
C SER A 100 19.37 -5.81 19.82
N PHE A 101 18.40 -5.13 19.21
CA PHE A 101 17.33 -5.73 18.42
C PHE A 101 17.03 -4.86 17.19
N VAL A 102 17.00 -5.48 16.02
CA VAL A 102 16.62 -4.82 14.76
C VAL A 102 15.68 -5.74 13.99
N ASN A 103 14.50 -5.24 13.63
CA ASN A 103 13.55 -5.93 12.78
C ASN A 103 13.35 -5.17 11.46
N TYR A 104 13.46 -5.85 10.33
CA TYR A 104 13.22 -5.26 9.02
C TYR A 104 11.72 -5.17 8.74
N TYR A 105 11.22 -3.95 8.55
CA TYR A 105 9.86 -3.69 8.12
C TYR A 105 9.93 -3.21 6.65
N MET A 106 9.77 -4.06 5.64
CA MET A 106 9.41 -5.48 5.69
C MET A 106 10.59 -6.35 5.28
N TYR A 107 10.73 -7.53 5.90
CA TYR A 107 11.63 -8.56 5.37
C TYR A 107 11.03 -9.27 4.15
N HIS A 108 9.73 -9.55 4.20
CA HIS A 108 8.86 -9.90 3.07
C HIS A 108 7.57 -9.09 3.24
N GLY A 109 7.25 -8.26 2.25
CA GLY A 109 6.05 -7.42 2.30
C GLY A 109 4.80 -8.12 1.75
N GLY A 110 4.93 -8.75 0.58
CA GLY A 110 3.87 -9.58 -0.01
C GLY A 110 2.77 -8.79 -0.72
N THR A 111 1.53 -9.28 -0.62
CA THR A 111 0.36 -8.79 -1.37
C THR A 111 -0.83 -8.59 -0.43
N ASN A 112 -1.51 -7.45 -0.56
CA ASN A 112 -2.80 -7.17 0.07
C ASN A 112 -3.93 -7.90 -0.69
N PHE A 113 -4.06 -9.20 -0.46
CA PHE A 113 -5.14 -10.00 -1.04
C PHE A 113 -6.52 -9.61 -0.50
N GLY A 114 -7.58 -9.99 -1.23
CA GLY A 114 -8.93 -9.63 -0.83
C GLY A 114 -9.24 -8.14 -1.01
N ARG A 115 -10.28 -7.70 -0.31
CA ARG A 115 -10.69 -6.29 -0.23
C ARG A 115 -10.51 -5.68 1.17
N THR A 116 -10.35 -6.50 2.20
CA THR A 116 -10.19 -6.05 3.60
C THR A 116 -8.73 -5.93 4.03
N ALA A 117 -7.77 -6.00 3.09
CA ALA A 117 -6.36 -5.73 3.33
C ALA A 117 -5.94 -4.42 2.63
N GLY A 118 -5.00 -3.72 3.24
CA GLY A 118 -4.54 -2.40 2.79
C GLY A 118 -5.60 -1.30 2.95
N GLY A 119 -5.23 -0.09 2.52
CA GLY A 119 -6.12 1.08 2.51
C GLY A 119 -5.58 2.26 3.34
N PRO A 120 -6.09 3.48 3.09
CA PRO A 120 -6.81 3.87 1.89
C PRO A 120 -5.79 4.05 0.75
N PHE A 121 -6.17 3.74 -0.50
CA PHE A 121 -5.30 3.88 -1.68
C PHE A 121 -3.95 3.12 -1.64
N ILE A 122 -3.70 2.27 -0.65
CA ILE A 122 -2.54 1.37 -0.69
C ILE A 122 -2.73 0.39 -1.84
N ALA A 123 -1.70 0.21 -2.66
CA ALA A 123 -1.73 -0.70 -3.77
C ALA A 123 -1.91 -2.16 -3.29
N THR A 124 -2.33 -3.04 -4.19
CA THR A 124 -2.43 -4.47 -3.88
C THR A 124 -1.06 -5.07 -3.63
N SER A 125 -0.02 -4.59 -4.32
CA SER A 125 1.37 -4.92 -3.99
C SER A 125 1.78 -4.24 -2.69
N TYR A 126 2.30 -5.03 -1.74
CA TYR A 126 2.96 -4.54 -0.53
C TYR A 126 4.46 -4.87 -0.55
N ASP A 127 5.09 -4.89 -1.73
CA ASP A 127 6.50 -5.29 -1.94
C ASP A 127 7.50 -4.60 -0.99
N TYR A 128 7.30 -3.32 -0.70
CA TYR A 128 8.08 -2.51 0.24
C TYR A 128 9.60 -2.41 -0.08
N ASP A 129 10.00 -2.77 -1.32
CA ASP A 129 11.40 -3.00 -1.70
C ASP A 129 12.10 -3.95 -0.71
N ALA A 130 11.37 -4.93 -0.20
CA ALA A 130 11.82 -5.84 0.83
C ALA A 130 12.95 -6.77 0.32
N PRO A 131 13.81 -7.30 1.21
CA PRO A 131 14.81 -8.32 0.87
C PRO A 131 14.24 -9.55 0.18
N ILE A 132 13.01 -9.95 0.53
CA ILE A 132 12.21 -10.92 -0.22
C ILE A 132 11.07 -10.14 -0.89
N ASP A 133 11.03 -10.16 -2.22
CA ASP A 133 10.04 -9.40 -2.99
C ASP A 133 8.61 -9.91 -2.77
N GLU A 134 7.62 -9.19 -3.34
CA GLU A 134 6.19 -9.56 -3.29
C GLU A 134 5.92 -11.04 -3.62
N PHE A 135 6.71 -11.61 -4.53
CA PHE A 135 6.52 -12.94 -5.09
C PHE A 135 7.32 -14.03 -4.36
N GLY A 136 8.04 -13.67 -3.29
CA GLY A 136 8.85 -14.61 -2.52
C GLY A 136 10.26 -14.83 -3.08
N LEU A 137 10.69 -14.05 -4.09
CA LEU A 137 12.02 -14.16 -4.67
C LEU A 137 13.02 -13.30 -3.90
N LEU A 138 14.28 -13.75 -3.86
CA LEU A 138 15.35 -13.00 -3.20
C LEU A 138 15.69 -11.76 -4.02
N ARG A 139 15.52 -10.58 -3.44
CA ARG A 139 15.89 -9.32 -4.06
C ARG A 139 17.39 -9.10 -3.93
N GLN A 140 18.13 -9.32 -5.02
CA GLN A 140 19.56 -9.04 -5.05
C GLN A 140 19.86 -7.65 -5.62
N PRO A 141 20.85 -6.92 -5.05
CA PRO A 141 21.81 -7.39 -4.05
C PRO A 141 21.33 -7.26 -2.59
N LYS A 142 20.11 -6.73 -2.36
CA LYS A 142 19.63 -6.35 -1.03
C LYS A 142 19.71 -7.48 -0.01
N TRP A 143 19.12 -8.63 -0.34
CA TRP A 143 19.09 -9.79 0.55
C TRP A 143 20.49 -10.31 0.87
N GLY A 144 21.34 -10.49 -0.16
CA GLY A 144 22.66 -11.07 0.03
C GLY A 144 23.62 -10.14 0.79
N HIS A 145 23.54 -8.83 0.55
CA HIS A 145 24.35 -7.84 1.28
C HIS A 145 23.96 -7.79 2.77
N LEU A 146 22.67 -7.78 3.08
CA LEU A 146 22.19 -7.84 4.48
C LEU A 146 22.56 -9.18 5.14
N ARG A 147 22.44 -10.31 4.45
CA ARG A 147 22.90 -11.62 4.95
C ARG A 147 24.39 -11.58 5.33
N ASN A 148 25.23 -10.97 4.50
CA ASN A 148 26.66 -10.86 4.79
C ASN A 148 26.94 -9.94 5.98
N MET A 149 26.20 -8.84 6.11
CA MET A 149 26.25 -7.98 7.30
C MET A 149 25.86 -8.75 8.57
N HIS A 150 24.79 -9.55 8.54
CA HIS A 150 24.37 -10.37 9.68
C HIS A 150 25.43 -11.37 10.08
N ARG A 151 26.10 -12.01 9.11
CA ARG A 151 27.25 -12.89 9.39
C ARG A 151 28.38 -12.14 10.10
N ALA A 152 28.70 -10.92 9.67
CA ALA A 152 29.70 -10.09 10.32
C ALA A 152 29.30 -9.68 11.76
N ILE A 153 28.03 -9.33 11.98
CA ILE A 153 27.48 -9.04 13.31
C ILE A 153 27.54 -10.30 14.20
N LYS A 154 27.22 -11.48 13.67
CA LYS A 154 27.32 -12.76 14.41
C LYS A 154 28.74 -13.11 14.80
N GLN A 155 29.73 -12.82 13.96
CA GLN A 155 31.14 -12.97 14.33
C GLN A 155 31.53 -12.00 15.47
N ALA A 156 30.94 -10.80 15.50
CA ALA A 156 31.19 -9.79 16.53
C ALA A 156 30.38 -10.01 17.82
N GLU A 157 29.35 -10.87 17.80
CA GLU A 157 28.36 -11.06 18.88
C GLU A 157 28.99 -11.32 20.26
N PRO A 158 30.01 -12.18 20.42
CA PRO A 158 30.63 -12.41 21.73
C PRO A 158 31.21 -11.15 22.38
N ALA A 159 31.68 -10.18 21.59
CA ALA A 159 32.14 -8.89 22.09
C ALA A 159 30.96 -7.94 22.32
N LEU A 160 29.98 -7.91 21.39
CA LEU A 160 28.80 -7.04 21.47
C LEU A 160 27.98 -7.26 22.75
N VAL A 161 27.79 -8.52 23.16
CA VAL A 161 26.96 -8.86 24.34
C VAL A 161 27.72 -8.72 25.67
N SER A 162 28.98 -8.29 25.64
CA SER A 162 29.85 -8.24 26.82
C SER A 162 29.95 -6.87 27.51
N GLY A 163 29.40 -5.83 26.88
CA GLY A 163 29.40 -4.48 27.43
C GLY A 163 29.21 -3.40 26.36
N ASP A 164 29.25 -2.15 26.79
CA ASP A 164 29.06 -0.99 25.94
C ASP A 164 30.32 -0.66 25.11
N PRO A 165 30.16 -0.01 23.94
CA PRO A 165 31.29 0.38 23.10
C PRO A 165 32.09 1.52 23.73
N THR A 166 33.41 1.46 23.58
CA THR A 166 34.29 2.62 23.74
C THR A 166 34.40 3.37 22.42
N ILE A 167 34.14 4.68 22.43
CA ILE A 167 34.12 5.51 21.22
C ILE A 167 35.45 6.24 21.09
N ARG A 168 36.09 6.15 19.92
CA ARG A 168 37.34 6.86 19.59
C ARG A 168 37.15 7.69 18.33
N SER A 169 37.60 8.94 18.35
CA SER A 169 37.74 9.71 17.11
C SER A 169 38.93 9.17 16.32
N ILE A 170 38.74 8.89 15.04
CA ILE A 170 39.78 8.39 14.12
C ILE A 170 39.92 9.26 12.87
N GLY A 171 39.27 10.42 12.87
CA GLY A 171 39.31 11.43 11.82
C GLY A 171 38.32 12.57 12.11
N ASN A 172 38.04 13.42 11.12
CA ASN A 172 37.12 14.56 11.29
C ASN A 172 35.65 14.12 11.23
N TYR A 173 35.34 13.15 10.37
CA TYR A 173 34.00 12.58 10.22
C TYR A 173 33.99 11.09 10.58
N GLU A 174 35.12 10.55 11.04
CA GLU A 174 35.33 9.12 11.25
C GLU A 174 35.40 8.76 12.73
N LYS A 175 34.67 7.70 13.12
CA LYS A 175 34.64 7.21 14.50
C LYS A 175 34.85 5.70 14.54
N ALA A 176 35.56 5.23 15.57
CA ALA A 176 35.65 3.82 15.92
C ALA A 176 34.79 3.53 17.17
N TYR A 177 33.93 2.52 17.09
CA TYR A 177 33.19 1.98 18.23
C TYR A 177 33.77 0.60 18.54
N VAL A 178 34.38 0.46 19.71
CA VAL A 178 35.16 -0.73 20.07
C VAL A 178 34.56 -1.42 21.29
N PHE A 179 34.11 -2.65 21.09
CA PHE A 179 33.60 -3.55 22.12
C PHE A 179 34.73 -4.47 22.56
N LYS A 180 34.95 -4.59 23.87
CA LYS A 180 35.97 -5.48 24.45
C LYS A 180 35.40 -6.24 25.63
N SER A 181 35.46 -7.56 25.57
CA SER A 181 35.11 -8.41 26.71
C SER A 181 36.29 -8.59 27.64
N LYS A 182 36.01 -8.89 28.93
CA LYS A 182 37.02 -9.25 29.92
C LYS A 182 37.82 -10.50 29.52
N ASN A 183 37.24 -11.36 28.68
CA ASN A 183 37.85 -12.61 28.21
C ASN A 183 38.66 -12.42 26.90
N GLY A 184 38.85 -11.18 26.45
CA GLY A 184 39.72 -10.86 25.31
C GLY A 184 39.03 -10.80 23.94
N ALA A 185 37.72 -11.07 23.86
CA ALA A 185 36.96 -10.85 22.61
C ALA A 185 36.93 -9.35 22.28
N CYS A 186 37.13 -8.99 21.01
CA CYS A 186 37.20 -7.60 20.57
C CYS A 186 36.49 -7.44 19.22
N ALA A 187 35.53 -6.53 19.13
CA ALA A 187 34.93 -6.12 17.86
C ALA A 187 35.00 -4.60 17.68
N ALA A 188 35.25 -4.14 16.46
CA ALA A 188 35.27 -2.72 16.13
C ALA A 188 34.38 -2.40 14.92
N PHE A 189 33.71 -1.25 14.98
CA PHE A 189 32.98 -0.64 13.87
C PHE A 189 33.66 0.67 13.51
N LEU A 190 34.14 0.78 12.27
CA LEU A 190 34.85 1.96 11.77
C LEU A 190 33.90 2.71 10.82
N SER A 191 33.37 3.83 11.29
CA SER A 191 32.39 4.66 10.56
C SER A 191 33.05 5.80 9.81
N ASN A 192 32.59 6.07 8.60
CA ASN A 192 32.77 7.34 7.89
C ASN A 192 31.40 8.00 7.66
N TYR A 193 31.16 9.12 8.35
CA TYR A 193 29.91 9.88 8.24
C TYR A 193 29.92 10.93 7.11
N HIS A 194 31.04 11.09 6.40
CA HIS A 194 31.13 12.02 5.28
C HIS A 194 30.32 11.49 4.09
N VAL A 195 29.39 12.28 3.57
CA VAL A 195 28.42 11.84 2.54
C VAL A 195 28.98 11.85 1.12
N LYS A 196 30.15 12.45 0.87
CA LYS A 196 30.71 12.61 -0.48
C LYS A 196 32.08 11.99 -0.72
N SER A 197 32.83 11.68 0.34
CA SER A 197 34.27 11.39 0.22
C SER A 197 34.62 10.13 0.96
N ALA A 198 35.33 9.24 0.27
CA ALA A 198 36.04 8.15 0.89
C ALA A 198 37.28 8.68 1.63
N VAL A 199 37.75 7.92 2.61
CA VAL A 199 38.89 8.29 3.45
C VAL A 199 39.70 7.06 3.81
N ARG A 200 41.02 7.20 3.90
CA ARG A 200 41.92 6.19 4.43
C ARG A 200 42.32 6.57 5.85
N ILE A 201 41.97 5.75 6.83
CA ILE A 201 42.26 5.97 8.25
C ILE A 201 43.28 4.96 8.77
N ARG A 202 43.88 5.26 9.94
CA ARG A 202 44.71 4.33 10.70
C ARG A 202 44.02 3.95 12.01
N PHE A 203 43.79 2.66 12.24
CA PHE A 203 43.20 2.13 13.47
C PHE A 203 44.04 0.94 13.98
N ASP A 204 44.48 1.03 15.24
CA ASP A 204 45.34 0.06 15.92
C ASP A 204 46.51 -0.44 15.05
N GLY A 205 47.20 0.52 14.41
CA GLY A 205 48.39 0.27 13.60
C GLY A 205 48.14 -0.15 12.14
N ARG A 206 46.89 -0.42 11.74
CA ARG A 206 46.49 -0.86 10.39
C ARG A 206 45.77 0.25 9.62
N HIS A 207 45.83 0.20 8.29
CA HIS A 207 45.11 1.13 7.43
C HIS A 207 43.80 0.53 6.94
N TYR A 208 42.75 1.34 6.88
CA TYR A 208 41.44 0.95 6.35
C TYR A 208 40.91 2.03 5.43
N ASP A 209 40.40 1.64 4.27
CA ASP A 209 39.69 2.51 3.35
C ASP A 209 38.19 2.45 3.67
N LEU A 210 37.61 3.61 3.96
CA LEU A 210 36.19 3.76 4.28
C LEU A 210 35.53 4.58 3.17
N PRO A 211 34.66 3.97 2.34
CA PRO A 211 33.80 4.72 1.42
C PRO A 211 32.97 5.79 2.14
N ALA A 212 32.47 6.76 1.37
CA ALA A 212 31.52 7.74 1.88
C ALA A 212 30.30 7.03 2.49
N TRP A 213 29.76 7.57 3.59
CA TRP A 213 28.55 7.04 4.24
C TRP A 213 28.59 5.53 4.48
N SER A 214 29.65 5.05 5.12
CA SER A 214 29.88 3.61 5.30
C SER A 214 30.42 3.22 6.67
N ILE A 215 30.21 1.96 7.04
CA ILE A 215 30.75 1.36 8.26
C ILE A 215 31.43 0.04 7.91
N SER A 216 32.69 -0.12 8.32
CA SER A 216 33.40 -1.40 8.27
C SER A 216 33.28 -2.14 9.59
N ILE A 217 32.96 -3.44 9.55
CA ILE A 217 32.82 -4.31 10.73
C ILE A 217 34.07 -5.20 10.83
N LEU A 218 34.74 -5.13 11.97
CA LEU A 218 35.95 -5.88 12.33
C LEU A 218 35.67 -6.76 13.55
N PRO A 219 35.24 -8.03 13.38
CA PRO A 219 34.85 -8.91 14.49
C PRO A 219 35.97 -9.31 15.45
N ASP A 220 37.23 -9.04 15.08
CA ASP A 220 38.46 -9.30 15.84
C ASP A 220 39.27 -8.02 16.12
N CYS A 221 38.69 -6.84 15.83
CA CYS A 221 39.34 -5.52 15.83
C CYS A 221 40.52 -5.36 14.84
N LYS A 222 40.75 -6.32 13.93
CA LYS A 222 41.93 -6.35 13.03
C LYS A 222 41.60 -6.51 11.55
N THR A 223 40.55 -7.25 11.22
CA THR A 223 40.22 -7.65 9.84
C THR A 223 38.83 -7.17 9.51
N ALA A 224 38.71 -6.28 8.53
CA ALA A 224 37.40 -5.84 8.05
C ALA A 224 36.79 -6.94 7.18
N VAL A 225 35.73 -7.58 7.68
CA VAL A 225 35.05 -8.69 6.97
C VAL A 225 33.86 -8.20 6.14
N PHE A 226 33.36 -7.01 6.45
CA PHE A 226 32.20 -6.39 5.79
C PHE A 226 32.32 -4.86 5.82
N ASN A 227 31.88 -4.20 4.75
CA ASN A 227 31.65 -2.75 4.71
C ASN A 227 30.28 -2.47 4.10
N THR A 228 29.50 -1.58 4.73
CA THR A 228 28.10 -1.32 4.34
C THR A 228 27.94 -0.76 2.93
N ALA A 229 28.95 -0.11 2.35
CA ALA A 229 28.91 0.45 1.01
C ALA A 229 29.66 -0.38 -0.05
N THR A 230 30.25 -1.52 0.34
CA THR A 230 30.97 -2.42 -0.59
C THR A 230 30.12 -3.66 -0.88
N VAL A 231 29.19 -3.53 -1.82
CA VAL A 231 28.29 -4.61 -2.24
C VAL A 231 29.03 -5.59 -3.15
N LYS A 232 29.07 -6.88 -2.78
CA LYS A 232 29.74 -7.95 -3.56
C LYS A 232 28.76 -8.79 -4.39
N GLU A 233 27.49 -8.69 -4.05
CA GLU A 233 26.40 -9.47 -4.61
C GLU A 233 25.99 -8.91 -5.97
N PRO A 234 25.70 -9.76 -6.97
CA PRO A 234 25.24 -9.29 -8.26
C PRO A 234 23.83 -8.69 -8.13
N THR A 235 23.54 -7.66 -8.91
CA THR A 235 22.16 -7.19 -9.08
C THR A 235 21.42 -8.16 -10.01
N LEU A 236 20.28 -8.67 -9.56
CA LEU A 236 19.38 -9.50 -10.37
C LEU A 236 18.11 -8.69 -10.66
N LEU A 237 17.87 -8.41 -11.94
CA LEU A 237 16.76 -7.55 -12.35
C LEU A 237 15.51 -8.41 -12.55
N PRO A 238 14.40 -8.08 -11.87
CA PRO A 238 13.19 -8.85 -12.03
C PRO A 238 12.65 -8.73 -13.45
N LYS A 239 12.26 -9.87 -14.01
CA LYS A 239 11.61 -9.96 -15.31
C LYS A 239 10.28 -10.66 -15.14
N MET A 240 9.22 -10.12 -15.73
CA MET A 240 8.04 -10.94 -16.03
C MET A 240 7.95 -11.23 -17.49
N SER A 241 7.81 -12.53 -17.76
CA SER A 241 7.73 -13.10 -19.09
C SER A 241 6.28 -13.54 -19.30
N PRO A 242 5.55 -12.91 -20.23
CA PRO A 242 4.22 -13.36 -20.57
C PRO A 242 4.23 -14.82 -21.06
N VAL A 243 3.28 -15.61 -20.56
CA VAL A 243 3.14 -17.05 -20.86
C VAL A 243 1.78 -17.38 -21.48
N MET A 244 0.81 -16.47 -21.38
CA MET A 244 -0.51 -16.62 -22.01
C MET A 244 -1.11 -15.25 -22.31
N HIS A 245 -1.52 -15.02 -23.56
CA HIS A 245 -1.97 -13.73 -24.07
C HIS A 245 -3.43 -13.69 -24.54
N ARG A 246 -4.14 -14.82 -24.48
CA ARG A 246 -5.47 -14.95 -25.09
C ARG A 246 -6.38 -15.75 -24.16
N PHE A 247 -7.24 -15.02 -23.46
CA PHE A 247 -8.34 -15.60 -22.72
C PHE A 247 -9.59 -15.63 -23.60
N ALA A 248 -10.33 -16.73 -23.54
CA ALA A 248 -11.66 -16.81 -24.11
C ALA A 248 -12.67 -16.18 -23.13
N TRP A 249 -12.83 -14.87 -23.24
CA TRP A 249 -13.65 -14.09 -22.32
C TRP A 249 -15.15 -14.24 -22.59
N GLN A 250 -15.92 -14.26 -21.51
CA GLN A 250 -17.35 -14.01 -21.51
C GLN A 250 -17.66 -12.86 -20.56
N SER A 251 -18.74 -12.11 -20.82
CA SER A 251 -19.07 -10.89 -20.10
C SER A 251 -20.51 -10.86 -19.60
N TYR A 252 -20.73 -10.20 -18.47
CA TYR A 252 -22.04 -9.87 -17.90
C TYR A 252 -21.98 -8.44 -17.35
N SER A 253 -22.83 -7.55 -17.86
CA SER A 253 -22.85 -6.16 -17.41
C SER A 253 -23.88 -5.96 -16.30
N GLU A 254 -23.51 -5.19 -15.27
CA GLU A 254 -24.42 -4.77 -14.22
C GLU A 254 -25.52 -3.85 -14.77
N ASP A 255 -26.75 -4.03 -14.28
CA ASP A 255 -27.84 -3.10 -14.59
C ASP A 255 -27.77 -1.89 -13.65
N THR A 256 -27.24 -0.79 -14.17
CA THR A 256 -27.04 0.48 -13.45
C THR A 256 -28.34 1.29 -13.26
N ASN A 257 -29.44 0.85 -13.88
CA ASN A 257 -30.73 1.51 -13.83
C ASN A 257 -31.77 0.75 -13.02
N SER A 258 -31.49 -0.49 -12.60
CA SER A 258 -32.34 -1.24 -11.67
C SER A 258 -32.10 -0.86 -10.21
N LEU A 259 -33.00 -1.27 -9.33
CA LEU A 259 -32.81 -1.38 -7.88
C LEU A 259 -33.24 -2.79 -7.51
N ASP A 260 -32.53 -3.45 -6.60
CA ASP A 260 -32.97 -4.75 -6.10
C ASP A 260 -33.78 -4.65 -4.81
N ASP A 261 -34.29 -5.80 -4.33
CA ASP A 261 -35.15 -5.88 -3.15
C ASP A 261 -34.44 -5.48 -1.84
N SER A 262 -33.11 -5.32 -1.85
CA SER A 262 -32.36 -4.83 -0.69
C SER A 262 -32.33 -3.30 -0.60
N ALA A 263 -32.79 -2.60 -1.63
CA ALA A 263 -32.76 -1.16 -1.68
C ALA A 263 -33.71 -0.53 -0.64
N PHE A 264 -33.25 0.50 0.06
CA PHE A 264 -34.04 1.20 1.08
C PHE A 264 -33.84 2.71 0.99
N ALA A 265 -34.80 3.48 1.50
CA ALA A 265 -34.78 4.94 1.38
C ALA A 265 -34.63 5.66 2.72
N ARG A 266 -33.97 6.82 2.67
CA ARG A 266 -33.80 7.77 3.78
C ARG A 266 -33.89 9.20 3.23
N ASP A 267 -34.25 10.14 4.09
CA ASP A 267 -34.19 11.55 3.74
C ASP A 267 -32.78 12.08 4.05
N GLY A 268 -32.18 12.76 3.08
CA GLY A 268 -30.81 13.23 3.18
C GLY A 268 -29.74 12.20 2.80
N LEU A 269 -28.49 12.67 2.75
CA LEU A 269 -27.31 11.87 2.44
C LEU A 269 -26.71 11.21 3.70
N ILE A 270 -26.33 9.94 3.60
CA ILE A 270 -25.76 9.14 4.68
C ILE A 270 -24.36 8.65 4.30
N GLU A 271 -23.47 8.61 5.29
CA GLU A 271 -22.07 8.18 5.17
C GLU A 271 -21.98 6.70 4.77
N GLN A 272 -21.02 6.37 3.89
CA GLN A 272 -20.95 5.04 3.27
C GLN A 272 -20.61 3.91 4.25
N LEU A 273 -19.63 4.09 5.12
CA LEU A 273 -19.20 3.06 6.07
C LEU A 273 -20.32 2.69 7.04
N SER A 274 -21.13 3.66 7.48
CA SER A 274 -22.26 3.47 8.38
C SER A 274 -23.36 2.57 7.81
N LEU A 275 -23.49 2.52 6.47
CA LEU A 275 -24.46 1.66 5.77
C LEU A 275 -23.86 0.34 5.31
N THR A 276 -22.64 0.38 4.78
CA THR A 276 -21.98 -0.81 4.19
C THR A 276 -21.36 -1.72 5.23
N TRP A 277 -20.92 -1.17 6.36
CA TRP A 277 -20.13 -1.87 7.39
C TRP A 277 -18.90 -2.57 6.76
N ASP A 278 -18.33 -1.94 5.74
CA ASP A 278 -17.23 -2.47 4.92
C ASP A 278 -17.51 -3.87 4.32
N LYS A 279 -18.77 -4.28 4.15
CA LYS A 279 -19.11 -5.57 3.52
C LYS A 279 -18.87 -5.57 2.00
N SER A 280 -18.89 -4.40 1.39
CA SER A 280 -18.56 -4.16 -0.01
C SER A 280 -17.84 -2.81 -0.13
N ASP A 281 -17.03 -2.66 -1.18
CA ASP A 281 -16.47 -1.37 -1.56
C ASP A 281 -17.55 -0.41 -2.06
N TYR A 282 -18.71 -0.93 -2.45
CA TYR A 282 -19.69 -0.24 -3.26
C TYR A 282 -20.94 0.15 -2.47
N LEU A 283 -21.38 1.39 -2.66
CA LEU A 283 -22.67 1.88 -2.20
C LEU A 283 -23.32 2.72 -3.30
N TRP A 284 -24.54 2.34 -3.67
CA TRP A 284 -25.38 3.14 -4.55
C TRP A 284 -26.09 4.24 -3.77
N TYR A 285 -26.04 5.46 -4.31
CA TYR A 285 -26.82 6.62 -3.90
C TYR A 285 -27.73 6.99 -5.06
N THR A 286 -29.03 6.72 -4.93
CA THR A 286 -30.00 6.95 -5.99
C THR A 286 -31.03 7.99 -5.56
N THR A 287 -31.38 8.91 -6.45
CA THR A 287 -32.49 9.83 -6.23
C THR A 287 -33.22 10.14 -7.52
N HIS A 288 -34.40 10.75 -7.41
CA HIS A 288 -35.21 11.14 -8.56
C HIS A 288 -35.34 12.66 -8.62
N VAL A 289 -35.23 13.21 -9.83
CA VAL A 289 -35.39 14.64 -10.10
C VAL A 289 -36.51 14.82 -11.12
N ASN A 290 -37.57 15.51 -10.71
CA ASN A 290 -38.64 15.88 -11.61
C ASN A 290 -38.29 17.18 -12.35
N ILE A 291 -38.42 17.16 -13.68
CA ILE A 291 -38.13 18.27 -14.60
C ILE A 291 -39.44 18.77 -15.21
N GLY A 292 -39.72 20.07 -15.05
CA GLY A 292 -40.91 20.71 -15.61
C GLY A 292 -40.88 20.78 -17.13
N SER A 293 -42.05 20.74 -17.77
CA SER A 293 -42.19 20.83 -19.24
C SER A 293 -41.77 22.18 -19.82
N ASN A 294 -41.73 23.22 -18.98
CA ASN A 294 -41.35 24.59 -19.35
C ASN A 294 -39.85 24.88 -19.15
N GLU A 295 -39.05 23.89 -18.74
CA GLU A 295 -37.61 24.06 -18.56
C GLU A 295 -36.91 24.49 -19.85
N ARG A 296 -36.18 25.61 -19.79
CA ARG A 296 -35.58 26.24 -20.99
C ARG A 296 -34.58 25.31 -21.67
N PHE A 297 -33.85 24.50 -20.90
CA PHE A 297 -32.85 23.58 -21.43
C PHE A 297 -33.45 22.51 -22.36
N LEU A 298 -34.73 22.13 -22.17
CA LEU A 298 -35.40 21.16 -23.03
C LEU A 298 -35.54 21.68 -24.47
N LYS A 299 -35.61 23.02 -24.65
CA LYS A 299 -35.71 23.67 -25.95
C LYS A 299 -34.34 24.07 -26.52
N SER A 300 -33.42 24.52 -25.66
CA SER A 300 -32.11 25.02 -26.10
C SER A 300 -31.07 23.93 -26.32
N GLY A 301 -31.26 22.73 -25.75
CA GLY A 301 -30.25 21.68 -25.73
C GLY A 301 -29.07 21.93 -24.78
N GLN A 302 -29.11 23.03 -24.01
CA GLN A 302 -28.11 23.35 -22.98
C GLN A 302 -28.44 22.63 -21.68
N TRP A 303 -28.06 21.36 -21.60
CA TRP A 303 -28.36 20.47 -20.47
C TRP A 303 -27.95 21.06 -19.11
N PRO A 304 -28.68 20.73 -18.02
CA PRO A 304 -28.33 21.21 -16.68
C PRO A 304 -27.00 20.60 -16.19
N GLN A 305 -26.32 21.32 -15.31
CA GLN A 305 -25.03 20.89 -14.73
C GLN A 305 -25.26 20.23 -13.38
N LEU A 306 -24.92 18.95 -13.26
CA LEU A 306 -24.90 18.20 -12.02
C LEU A 306 -23.52 18.32 -11.36
N SER A 307 -23.50 18.72 -10.08
CA SER A 307 -22.31 18.72 -9.23
C SER A 307 -22.55 17.81 -8.04
N VAL A 308 -21.62 16.90 -7.76
CA VAL A 308 -21.71 15.92 -6.67
C VAL A 308 -20.41 15.98 -5.89
N TYR A 309 -20.46 16.33 -4.62
CA TYR A 309 -19.32 16.20 -3.71
C TYR A 309 -19.36 14.86 -2.97
N SER A 310 -18.18 14.26 -2.80
CA SER A 310 -17.97 13.05 -2.02
C SER A 310 -16.74 13.19 -1.11
N ALA A 311 -16.82 12.59 0.08
CA ALA A 311 -15.70 12.45 0.99
C ALA A 311 -14.64 11.46 0.46
N GLY A 312 -14.96 10.69 -0.58
CA GLY A 312 -14.07 9.76 -1.26
C GLY A 312 -14.67 8.35 -1.38
N HIS A 313 -13.96 7.40 -1.99
CA HIS A 313 -12.64 7.51 -2.62
C HIS A 313 -12.71 7.59 -4.14
N SER A 314 -13.75 7.02 -4.73
CA SER A 314 -14.14 7.20 -6.13
C SER A 314 -15.66 7.23 -6.25
N MET A 315 -16.16 7.85 -7.32
CA MET A 315 -17.54 7.67 -7.73
C MET A 315 -17.73 7.62 -9.24
N GLN A 316 -18.81 6.96 -9.65
CA GLN A 316 -19.35 6.98 -11.01
C GLN A 316 -20.77 7.54 -10.99
N VAL A 317 -21.08 8.40 -11.97
CA VAL A 317 -22.38 9.08 -12.05
C VAL A 317 -23.16 8.56 -13.24
N PHE A 318 -24.39 8.10 -12.97
CA PHE A 318 -25.34 7.64 -13.96
C PHE A 318 -26.60 8.51 -13.90
N VAL A 319 -27.10 8.92 -15.06
CA VAL A 319 -28.41 9.56 -15.17
C VAL A 319 -29.23 8.75 -16.16
N ASN A 320 -30.36 8.23 -15.69
CA ASN A 320 -31.27 7.39 -16.44
C ASN A 320 -30.58 6.16 -17.06
N GLY A 321 -29.74 5.48 -16.28
CA GLY A 321 -28.96 4.31 -16.71
C GLY A 321 -27.74 4.63 -17.59
N ARG A 322 -27.60 5.86 -18.09
CA ARG A 322 -26.45 6.26 -18.90
C ARG A 322 -25.31 6.79 -18.03
N SER A 323 -24.09 6.30 -18.25
CA SER A 323 -22.89 6.82 -17.58
C SER A 323 -22.53 8.23 -18.07
N TYR A 324 -22.17 9.10 -17.12
CA TYR A 324 -21.67 10.46 -17.34
C TYR A 324 -20.20 10.63 -16.93
N GLY A 325 -19.57 9.55 -16.48
CA GLY A 325 -18.15 9.49 -16.16
C GLY A 325 -17.87 9.14 -14.69
N SER A 326 -16.57 9.02 -14.43
CA SER A 326 -16.00 8.63 -13.16
C SER A 326 -15.02 9.69 -12.67
N VAL A 327 -14.97 9.92 -11.37
CA VAL A 327 -13.95 10.75 -10.70
C VAL A 327 -13.43 10.01 -9.48
N TYR A 328 -12.18 10.31 -9.11
CA TYR A 328 -11.50 9.66 -7.99
C TYR A 328 -10.53 10.62 -7.32
N GLY A 329 -10.33 10.44 -6.02
CA GLY A 329 -9.31 11.14 -5.24
C GLY A 329 -7.94 10.47 -5.36
N GLY A 330 -7.00 10.88 -4.50
CA GLY A 330 -5.71 10.22 -4.30
C GLY A 330 -5.46 9.95 -2.82
N TYR A 331 -4.35 9.26 -2.52
CA TYR A 331 -3.99 8.89 -1.14
C TYR A 331 -4.00 10.09 -0.17
N ASP A 332 -3.36 11.21 -0.53
CA ASP A 332 -3.27 12.38 0.36
C ASP A 332 -4.53 13.27 0.31
N ASN A 333 -5.35 13.14 -0.74
CA ASN A 333 -6.57 13.92 -0.95
C ASN A 333 -7.70 13.01 -1.48
N PRO A 334 -8.37 12.25 -0.59
CA PRO A 334 -9.41 11.29 -0.98
C PRO A 334 -10.72 11.94 -1.44
N LYS A 335 -10.99 13.17 -0.99
CA LYS A 335 -12.19 13.95 -1.31
C LYS A 335 -12.23 14.29 -2.80
N LEU A 336 -13.43 14.32 -3.38
CA LEU A 336 -13.60 14.49 -4.82
C LEU A 336 -14.94 15.14 -5.18
N THR A 337 -14.98 15.79 -6.34
CA THR A 337 -16.19 16.42 -6.88
C THR A 337 -16.37 16.03 -8.35
N PHE A 338 -17.54 15.52 -8.70
CA PHE A 338 -17.98 15.41 -10.09
C PHE A 338 -18.68 16.71 -10.47
N SER A 339 -18.41 17.21 -11.68
CA SER A 339 -19.16 18.32 -12.27
C SER A 339 -19.30 18.10 -13.77
N GLY A 340 -20.54 17.97 -14.25
CA GLY A 340 -20.80 17.67 -15.66
C GLY A 340 -22.23 17.99 -16.08
N TYR A 341 -22.40 18.28 -17.37
CA TYR A 341 -23.71 18.51 -17.97
C TYR A 341 -24.41 17.19 -18.24
N VAL A 342 -25.64 17.03 -17.72
CA VAL A 342 -26.37 15.76 -17.74
C VAL A 342 -27.68 15.88 -18.51
N LYS A 343 -27.91 14.96 -19.46
CA LYS A 343 -29.13 14.97 -20.28
C LYS A 343 -30.29 14.48 -19.41
N MET A 344 -31.33 15.30 -19.32
CA MET A 344 -32.56 14.99 -18.60
C MET A 344 -33.76 15.25 -19.50
N TRP A 345 -34.84 14.51 -19.29
CA TRP A 345 -36.10 14.68 -20.02
C TRP A 345 -37.18 15.29 -19.12
N GLN A 346 -38.28 15.75 -19.72
CA GLN A 346 -39.46 16.17 -18.99
C GLN A 346 -40.00 15.02 -18.11
N GLY A 347 -40.31 15.31 -16.86
CA GLY A 347 -40.78 14.32 -15.89
C GLY A 347 -39.67 13.79 -14.99
N SER A 348 -39.84 12.58 -14.49
CA SER A 348 -38.92 11.96 -13.52
C SER A 348 -37.65 11.45 -14.18
N ASN A 349 -36.50 11.85 -13.65
CA ASN A 349 -35.17 11.40 -14.06
C ASN A 349 -34.49 10.73 -12.86
N LYS A 350 -33.91 9.55 -13.06
CA LYS A 350 -33.17 8.80 -12.04
C LYS A 350 -31.70 9.22 -12.09
N ILE A 351 -31.16 9.70 -10.97
CA ILE A 351 -29.72 9.88 -10.77
C ILE A 351 -29.25 8.73 -9.88
N SER A 352 -28.26 7.97 -10.33
CA SER A 352 -27.61 6.91 -9.54
C SER A 352 -26.12 7.20 -9.47
N ILE A 353 -25.58 7.30 -8.26
CA ILE A 353 -24.16 7.53 -8.03
C ILE A 353 -23.63 6.28 -7.34
N LEU A 354 -22.68 5.60 -7.99
CA LEU A 354 -21.96 4.50 -7.37
C LEU A 354 -20.73 5.08 -6.67
N SER A 355 -20.71 5.03 -5.34
CA SER A 355 -19.51 5.38 -4.57
C SER A 355 -18.68 4.11 -4.30
N SER A 356 -17.35 4.22 -4.40
CA SER A 356 -16.41 3.13 -4.18
C SER A 356 -15.34 3.53 -3.16
N ALA A 357 -15.21 2.73 -2.09
CA ALA A 357 -14.13 2.83 -1.11
C ALA A 357 -12.93 1.98 -1.56
N VAL A 358 -11.75 2.59 -1.61
CA VAL A 358 -10.48 1.90 -1.97
C VAL A 358 -9.65 1.61 -0.72
N GLY A 359 -10.18 0.74 0.14
CA GLY A 359 -9.67 0.53 1.50
C GLY A 359 -9.98 1.71 2.43
N LEU A 360 -9.84 1.50 3.75
CA LEU A 360 -10.19 2.49 4.77
C LEU A 360 -8.95 3.19 5.36
N PRO A 361 -9.09 4.43 5.90
CA PRO A 361 -8.04 5.11 6.67
C PRO A 361 -7.41 4.19 7.73
N ASN A 362 -6.07 4.20 7.83
CA ASN A 362 -5.31 3.35 8.76
C ASN A 362 -4.27 4.10 9.59
N ASN A 363 -4.17 5.42 9.41
CA ASN A 363 -3.24 6.28 10.13
C ASN A 363 -3.78 7.72 10.12
N GLY A 364 -3.46 8.47 11.17
CA GLY A 364 -3.92 9.85 11.37
C GLY A 364 -4.74 10.02 12.64
N ASP A 365 -4.84 11.25 13.11
CA ASP A 365 -5.57 11.53 14.34
C ASP A 365 -7.08 11.40 14.07
N HIS A 366 -7.74 10.62 14.93
CA HIS A 366 -9.16 10.30 14.81
C HIS A 366 -9.56 9.81 13.41
N PHE A 367 -8.69 9.03 12.75
CA PHE A 367 -8.96 8.53 11.39
C PHE A 367 -10.23 7.68 11.33
N GLU A 368 -10.66 7.10 12.45
CA GLU A 368 -11.92 6.36 12.60
C GLU A 368 -13.17 7.22 12.38
N LEU A 369 -13.05 8.55 12.45
CA LEU A 369 -14.13 9.51 12.22
C LEU A 369 -14.13 10.07 10.79
N TRP A 370 -13.17 9.68 9.95
CA TRP A 370 -13.07 10.22 8.59
C TRP A 370 -14.12 9.56 7.69
N ASN A 371 -14.96 10.40 7.10
CA ASN A 371 -16.07 9.96 6.28
C ASN A 371 -15.65 9.39 4.92
N VAL A 372 -16.45 8.47 4.40
CA VAL A 372 -16.41 7.96 3.03
C VAL A 372 -17.79 8.13 2.38
N GLY A 373 -17.84 8.25 1.06
CA GLY A 373 -19.11 8.27 0.31
C GLY A 373 -19.62 9.67 -0.05
N VAL A 374 -20.84 9.73 -0.59
CA VAL A 374 -21.47 10.96 -1.07
C VAL A 374 -22.20 11.64 0.08
N LEU A 375 -21.61 12.70 0.63
CA LEU A 375 -22.19 13.50 1.73
C LEU A 375 -22.64 14.89 1.29
N GLY A 376 -22.47 15.19 0.01
CA GLY A 376 -22.91 16.44 -0.59
C GLY A 376 -22.01 17.63 -0.25
N PRO A 377 -22.26 18.79 -0.87
CA PRO A 377 -23.51 19.09 -1.57
C PRO A 377 -23.67 18.35 -2.91
N VAL A 378 -24.91 17.99 -3.24
CA VAL A 378 -25.33 17.46 -4.54
C VAL A 378 -26.30 18.46 -5.16
N THR A 379 -25.91 19.08 -6.27
CA THR A 379 -26.67 20.23 -6.80
C THR A 379 -26.85 20.15 -8.31
N LEU A 380 -28.01 20.60 -8.79
CA LEU A 380 -28.35 20.69 -10.20
C LEU A 380 -28.55 22.16 -10.59
N SER A 381 -27.73 22.66 -11.51
CA SER A 381 -27.70 24.06 -11.94
C SER A 381 -28.22 24.21 -13.36
N GLY A 382 -28.74 25.38 -13.72
CA GLY A 382 -29.23 25.67 -15.08
C GLY A 382 -30.70 25.28 -15.28
N LEU A 383 -31.45 25.15 -14.19
CA LEU A 383 -32.90 25.07 -14.21
C LEU A 383 -33.50 26.49 -14.29
N ASN A 384 -34.77 26.60 -14.66
CA ASN A 384 -35.49 27.88 -14.65
C ASN A 384 -35.52 28.53 -13.25
N GLU A 385 -35.58 27.70 -12.21
CA GLU A 385 -35.48 28.13 -10.80
C GLU A 385 -34.03 28.43 -10.34
N GLY A 386 -33.06 28.34 -11.25
CA GLY A 386 -31.64 28.56 -10.98
C GLY A 386 -30.92 27.26 -10.60
N LYS A 387 -30.72 27.05 -9.30
CA LYS A 387 -29.94 25.93 -8.75
C LYS A 387 -30.76 25.19 -7.69
N ARG A 388 -30.91 23.88 -7.86
CA ARG A 388 -31.57 22.99 -6.90
C ARG A 388 -30.52 22.24 -6.09
N ASP A 389 -30.68 22.23 -4.77
CA ASP A 389 -29.91 21.36 -3.89
C ASP A 389 -30.70 20.06 -3.66
N LEU A 390 -30.09 18.93 -3.99
CA LEU A 390 -30.66 17.59 -3.89
C LEU A 390 -30.20 16.88 -2.61
N SER A 391 -29.35 17.50 -1.79
CA SER A 391 -28.69 16.83 -0.65
C SER A 391 -29.66 16.41 0.45
N HIS A 392 -30.78 17.11 0.61
CA HIS A 392 -31.76 16.88 1.68
C HIS A 392 -33.02 16.13 1.22
N GLN A 393 -33.12 15.77 -0.06
CA GLN A 393 -34.28 15.04 -0.56
C GLN A 393 -34.20 13.55 -0.23
N ARG A 394 -35.22 12.78 -0.63
CA ARG A 394 -35.23 11.33 -0.45
C ARG A 394 -34.16 10.66 -1.33
N TRP A 395 -33.26 9.90 -0.70
CA TRP A 395 -32.26 9.06 -1.34
C TRP A 395 -32.55 7.58 -1.09
N ILE A 396 -32.26 6.76 -2.09
CA ILE A 396 -32.37 5.31 -2.09
C ILE A 396 -30.97 4.73 -2.10
N TYR A 397 -30.73 3.75 -1.24
CA TYR A 397 -29.44 3.13 -1.00
C TYR A 397 -29.49 1.65 -1.33
N GLN A 398 -28.40 1.14 -1.92
CA GLN A 398 -28.18 -0.30 -2.14
C GLN A 398 -26.70 -0.61 -1.89
N VAL A 399 -26.45 -1.55 -0.97
CA VAL A 399 -25.09 -1.96 -0.59
C VAL A 399 -24.60 -3.02 -1.57
N GLY A 400 -23.40 -2.82 -2.12
CA GLY A 400 -22.77 -3.75 -3.05
C GLY A 400 -23.35 -3.76 -4.46
N LEU A 401 -22.86 -4.71 -5.26
CA LEU A 401 -23.29 -4.95 -6.64
C LEU A 401 -24.12 -6.22 -6.75
N LYS A 402 -24.96 -6.34 -7.78
CA LYS A 402 -25.78 -7.54 -7.98
C LYS A 402 -24.89 -8.77 -8.17
N GLY A 403 -23.80 -8.65 -8.92
CA GLY A 403 -22.85 -9.74 -9.12
C GLY A 403 -22.12 -10.17 -7.85
N GLU A 404 -21.96 -9.28 -6.85
CA GLU A 404 -21.48 -9.66 -5.52
C GLU A 404 -22.51 -10.54 -4.81
N SER A 405 -23.79 -10.12 -4.80
CA SER A 405 -24.89 -10.89 -4.19
C SER A 405 -25.09 -12.28 -4.82
N LEU A 406 -24.87 -12.38 -6.14
CA LEU A 406 -24.97 -13.63 -6.90
C LEU A 406 -23.71 -14.49 -6.78
N GLY A 407 -22.64 -13.96 -6.18
CA GLY A 407 -21.37 -14.66 -6.02
C GLY A 407 -20.71 -15.01 -7.36
N LEU A 408 -20.77 -14.13 -8.37
CA LEU A 408 -20.26 -14.41 -9.72
C LEU A 408 -18.77 -14.75 -9.77
N HIS A 409 -18.01 -14.31 -8.76
CA HIS A 409 -16.60 -14.65 -8.57
C HIS A 409 -16.36 -16.13 -8.21
N THR A 410 -17.39 -16.86 -7.76
CA THR A 410 -17.31 -18.28 -7.40
C THR A 410 -17.66 -19.19 -8.58
N VAL A 411 -17.17 -20.44 -8.54
CA VAL A 411 -17.49 -21.43 -9.58
C VAL A 411 -19.00 -21.66 -9.68
N THR A 412 -19.69 -21.82 -8.55
CA THR A 412 -21.13 -22.06 -8.49
C THR A 412 -21.94 -20.83 -8.89
N GLY A 413 -21.63 -19.67 -8.31
CA GLY A 413 -22.36 -18.41 -8.56
C GLY A 413 -22.18 -17.90 -10.00
N SER A 414 -21.07 -18.24 -10.67
CA SER A 414 -20.86 -17.89 -12.08
C SER A 414 -21.90 -18.50 -13.03
N SER A 415 -22.75 -19.44 -12.59
CA SER A 415 -23.84 -20.01 -13.41
C SER A 415 -25.18 -19.29 -13.23
N ALA A 416 -25.26 -18.28 -12.34
CA ALA A 416 -26.50 -17.59 -11.99
C ALA A 416 -26.96 -16.56 -13.02
N VAL A 417 -26.15 -16.28 -14.06
CA VAL A 417 -26.44 -15.29 -15.10
C VAL A 417 -26.12 -15.84 -16.48
N GLU A 418 -26.78 -15.30 -17.49
CA GLU A 418 -26.44 -15.56 -18.89
C GLU A 418 -25.23 -14.71 -19.29
N TRP A 419 -24.14 -15.38 -19.63
CA TRP A 419 -22.91 -14.71 -20.07
C TRP A 419 -22.93 -14.51 -21.57
N ALA A 420 -22.70 -13.28 -22.01
CA ALA A 420 -22.55 -12.95 -23.42
C ALA A 420 -21.08 -13.08 -23.86
N GLY A 421 -20.84 -12.96 -25.17
CA GLY A 421 -19.50 -12.75 -25.71
C GLY A 421 -18.85 -11.47 -25.13
N PRO A 422 -17.54 -11.26 -25.36
CA PRO A 422 -16.76 -10.26 -24.62
C PRO A 422 -17.22 -8.80 -24.74
N GLY A 423 -18.15 -8.46 -25.64
CA GLY A 423 -18.60 -7.09 -25.87
C GLY A 423 -17.48 -6.17 -26.37
N GLY A 424 -17.77 -4.90 -26.58
CA GLY A 424 -16.81 -3.91 -27.09
C GLY A 424 -15.84 -3.35 -26.03
N GLY A 425 -15.80 -3.89 -24.80
CA GLY A 425 -14.86 -3.45 -23.74
C GLY A 425 -15.08 -2.06 -23.14
N THR A 426 -16.14 -1.34 -23.53
CA THR A 426 -16.36 0.07 -23.14
C THR A 426 -17.45 0.27 -22.09
N GLN A 427 -18.19 -0.77 -21.70
CA GLN A 427 -19.27 -0.65 -20.73
C GLN A 427 -18.71 -0.77 -19.30
N PRO A 428 -18.90 0.26 -18.44
CA PRO A 428 -18.47 0.20 -17.05
C PRO A 428 -19.30 -0.81 -16.27
N LEU A 429 -18.79 -1.24 -15.10
CA LEU A 429 -19.43 -2.22 -14.22
C LEU A 429 -19.77 -3.54 -14.94
N THR A 430 -18.75 -4.14 -15.52
CA THR A 430 -18.88 -5.42 -16.23
C THR A 430 -18.06 -6.50 -15.55
N TRP A 431 -18.70 -7.65 -15.33
CA TRP A 431 -18.05 -8.88 -14.91
C TRP A 431 -17.54 -9.63 -16.13
N HIS A 432 -16.32 -10.13 -16.05
CA HIS A 432 -15.69 -10.95 -17.07
C HIS A 432 -15.23 -12.26 -16.46
N LYS A 433 -15.35 -13.35 -17.22
CA LYS A 433 -14.75 -14.63 -16.82
C LYS A 433 -14.04 -15.33 -17.98
N ALA A 434 -13.02 -16.10 -17.64
CA ALA A 434 -12.31 -16.97 -18.55
C ALA A 434 -11.80 -18.22 -17.82
N LEU A 435 -11.56 -19.28 -18.58
CA LEU A 435 -10.86 -20.47 -18.10
C LEU A 435 -9.43 -20.49 -18.62
N PHE A 436 -8.49 -20.94 -17.79
CA PHE A 436 -7.10 -21.07 -18.19
C PHE A 436 -6.38 -22.26 -17.53
N ASN A 437 -5.30 -22.71 -18.16
CA ASN A 437 -4.41 -23.72 -17.62
C ASN A 437 -3.26 -23.07 -16.85
N ALA A 438 -2.80 -23.71 -15.77
CA ALA A 438 -1.67 -23.18 -15.02
C ALA A 438 -0.42 -23.11 -15.91
N PRO A 439 0.38 -22.03 -15.85
CA PRO A 439 1.68 -21.98 -16.51
C PRO A 439 2.57 -23.13 -16.07
N ALA A 440 3.48 -23.58 -16.93
CA ALA A 440 4.48 -24.58 -16.55
C ALA A 440 5.46 -24.05 -15.48
N GLY A 441 6.24 -24.96 -14.89
CA GLY A 441 7.30 -24.65 -13.94
C GLY A 441 6.82 -24.22 -12.55
N SER A 442 7.76 -23.72 -11.74
CA SER A 442 7.55 -23.29 -10.35
C SER A 442 7.64 -21.78 -10.16
N ASP A 443 7.99 -21.02 -11.19
CA ASP A 443 8.17 -19.57 -11.13
C ASP A 443 6.88 -18.87 -10.66
N PRO A 444 6.95 -17.82 -9.82
CA PRO A 444 5.76 -17.09 -9.38
C PRO A 444 4.94 -16.54 -10.56
N VAL A 445 3.62 -16.40 -10.37
CA VAL A 445 2.68 -16.03 -11.43
C VAL A 445 2.02 -14.70 -11.11
N ALA A 446 1.81 -13.87 -12.13
CA ALA A 446 1.04 -12.65 -12.04
C ALA A 446 0.10 -12.49 -13.24
N LEU A 447 -0.93 -11.69 -13.06
CA LEU A 447 -1.75 -11.13 -14.12
C LEU A 447 -1.24 -9.74 -14.49
N ASP A 448 -1.04 -9.52 -15.79
CA ASP A 448 -0.88 -8.19 -16.35
C ASP A 448 -2.27 -7.59 -16.58
N MET A 449 -2.62 -6.59 -15.76
CA MET A 449 -3.90 -5.88 -15.85
C MET A 449 -3.72 -4.48 -16.45
N GLY A 450 -2.58 -4.19 -17.08
CA GLY A 450 -2.23 -2.84 -17.51
C GLY A 450 -3.11 -2.26 -18.63
N SER A 451 -3.89 -3.10 -19.32
CA SER A 451 -4.88 -2.68 -20.31
C SER A 451 -6.27 -2.44 -19.72
N MET A 452 -6.48 -2.78 -18.45
CA MET A 452 -7.77 -2.68 -17.77
C MET A 452 -7.92 -1.33 -17.05
N GLY A 453 -9.09 -1.05 -16.47
CA GLY A 453 -9.39 0.22 -15.79
C GLY A 453 -9.16 0.13 -14.28
N LYS A 454 -10.20 -0.24 -13.55
CA LYS A 454 -10.19 -0.43 -12.09
C LYS A 454 -11.11 -1.58 -11.75
N GLY A 455 -10.81 -2.33 -10.69
CA GLY A 455 -11.79 -3.25 -10.14
C GLY A 455 -11.18 -4.31 -9.26
N GLN A 456 -11.70 -5.53 -9.35
CA GLN A 456 -11.33 -6.65 -8.49
C GLN A 456 -11.12 -7.91 -9.32
N VAL A 457 -10.21 -8.77 -8.88
CA VAL A 457 -9.85 -10.00 -9.59
C VAL A 457 -9.86 -11.21 -8.66
N TRP A 458 -10.39 -12.33 -9.16
CA TRP A 458 -10.45 -13.60 -8.47
C TRP A 458 -9.91 -14.74 -9.33
N VAL A 459 -9.25 -15.70 -8.69
CA VAL A 459 -8.81 -16.95 -9.31
C VAL A 459 -9.36 -18.11 -8.48
N ASN A 460 -10.17 -18.96 -9.10
CA ASN A 460 -10.86 -20.07 -8.44
C ASN A 460 -11.65 -19.64 -7.19
N GLY A 461 -12.32 -18.49 -7.25
CA GLY A 461 -13.07 -17.90 -6.13
C GLY A 461 -12.21 -17.23 -5.05
N ARG A 462 -10.88 -17.28 -5.15
CA ARG A 462 -9.96 -16.60 -4.23
C ARG A 462 -9.66 -15.21 -4.74
N HIS A 463 -9.84 -14.21 -3.90
CA HIS A 463 -9.72 -12.81 -4.25
C HIS A 463 -8.24 -12.38 -4.32
N ALA A 464 -7.72 -12.19 -5.53
CA ALA A 464 -6.32 -11.81 -5.77
C ALA A 464 -6.03 -10.33 -5.44
N GLY A 465 -7.07 -9.50 -5.38
CA GLY A 465 -6.99 -8.14 -4.85
C GLY A 465 -7.71 -7.14 -5.74
N ARG A 466 -7.61 -5.87 -5.39
CA ARG A 466 -8.04 -4.78 -6.26
C ARG A 466 -7.01 -4.57 -7.36
N TYR A 467 -7.43 -4.19 -8.55
CA TYR A 467 -6.52 -3.66 -9.56
C TYR A 467 -6.94 -2.26 -9.94
N TRP A 468 -5.96 -1.43 -10.30
CA TRP A 468 -6.21 -0.08 -10.75
C TRP A 468 -5.08 0.43 -11.63
N SER A 469 -5.43 0.77 -12.86
CA SER A 469 -4.55 1.44 -13.82
C SER A 469 -4.36 2.93 -13.50
N TYR A 470 -4.09 3.24 -12.23
CA TYR A 470 -3.78 4.59 -11.76
C TYR A 470 -2.29 4.87 -11.99
N ARG A 471 -1.98 5.80 -12.90
CA ARG A 471 -0.61 6.21 -13.21
C ARG A 471 0.01 7.08 -12.11
N ALA A 472 1.28 6.83 -11.84
CA ALA A 472 2.13 7.69 -11.04
C ALA A 472 2.39 9.03 -11.75
N HIS A 473 2.70 10.07 -10.98
CA HIS A 473 3.21 11.32 -11.54
C HIS A 473 4.47 11.07 -12.39
N SER A 474 4.63 11.84 -13.47
CA SER A 474 5.75 11.68 -14.42
C SER A 474 7.09 12.22 -13.93
N ARG A 475 7.12 12.89 -12.78
CA ARG A 475 8.31 13.49 -12.16
C ARG A 475 8.62 12.79 -10.84
N GLY A 476 9.88 12.86 -10.40
CA GLY A 476 10.33 12.36 -9.09
C GLY A 476 11.30 11.18 -9.16
N CYS A 477 11.31 10.43 -10.27
CA CYS A 477 12.23 9.31 -10.47
C CYS A 477 13.59 9.80 -11.00
N GLY A 478 14.35 10.47 -10.13
CA GLY A 478 15.71 10.93 -10.41
C GLY A 478 16.78 9.88 -10.14
N ARG A 479 18.06 10.27 -10.30
CA ARG A 479 19.19 9.43 -9.85
C ARG A 479 19.15 9.30 -8.32
N CYS A 480 19.11 8.07 -7.84
CA CYS A 480 19.21 7.75 -6.42
C CYS A 480 20.69 7.59 -6.01
N SER A 481 21.03 8.08 -4.81
CA SER A 481 22.32 7.87 -4.16
C SER A 481 22.08 7.18 -2.83
N TYR A 482 22.93 6.20 -2.47
CA TYR A 482 22.88 5.58 -1.14
C TYR A 482 23.43 6.50 -0.04
N ALA A 483 24.29 7.44 -0.39
CA ALA A 483 24.98 8.27 0.60
C ALA A 483 24.10 9.45 1.05
N GLY A 484 24.06 9.66 2.37
CA GLY A 484 23.27 10.71 3.02
C GLY A 484 21.99 10.19 3.67
N THR A 485 21.31 11.07 4.42
CA THR A 485 20.05 10.71 5.09
C THR A 485 18.96 10.41 4.07
N TYR A 486 18.47 9.17 4.09
CA TYR A 486 17.38 8.68 3.24
C TYR A 486 16.01 9.23 3.68
N ARG A 487 15.14 9.47 2.68
CA ARG A 487 13.71 9.77 2.80
C ARG A 487 12.92 8.95 1.81
N GLU A 488 11.65 8.66 2.11
CA GLU A 488 10.77 7.80 1.32
C GLU A 488 10.54 8.29 -0.12
N ASP A 489 10.68 9.59 -0.36
CA ASP A 489 10.47 10.25 -1.66
C ASP A 489 11.77 10.41 -2.48
N GLN A 490 12.92 10.07 -1.90
CA GLN A 490 14.24 10.31 -2.51
C GLN A 490 14.54 9.37 -3.68
N CYS A 491 14.09 8.12 -3.56
CA CYS A 491 14.43 7.06 -4.50
C CYS A 491 13.14 6.35 -4.92
N THR A 492 12.64 6.71 -6.09
CA THR A 492 11.39 6.20 -6.64
C THR A 492 11.59 5.67 -8.05
N SER A 493 10.72 4.76 -8.47
CA SER A 493 10.68 4.13 -9.78
C SER A 493 9.26 4.13 -10.34
N ASN A 494 9.08 3.78 -11.62
CA ASN A 494 7.78 3.73 -12.31
C ASN A 494 7.03 5.08 -12.45
N CYS A 495 7.73 6.21 -12.38
CA CYS A 495 7.10 7.51 -12.65
C CYS A 495 6.54 7.58 -14.08
N GLY A 496 5.31 8.11 -14.22
CA GLY A 496 4.58 8.19 -15.48
C GLY A 496 3.98 6.85 -15.94
N ASP A 497 4.31 5.76 -15.28
CA ASP A 497 3.72 4.45 -15.55
C ASP A 497 2.63 4.10 -14.51
N LEU A 498 1.98 2.95 -14.68
CA LEU A 498 1.01 2.42 -13.74
C LEU A 498 1.67 2.17 -12.38
N SER A 499 1.03 2.65 -11.31
CA SER A 499 1.48 2.38 -9.92
C SER A 499 1.58 0.88 -9.63
N GLN A 500 0.66 0.08 -10.17
CA GLN A 500 0.76 -1.37 -10.19
C GLN A 500 0.18 -1.95 -11.48
N ARG A 501 1.00 -2.71 -12.21
CA ARG A 501 0.62 -3.40 -13.44
C ARG A 501 0.40 -4.90 -13.24
N TRP A 502 1.24 -5.51 -12.40
CA TRP A 502 1.30 -6.95 -12.19
C TRP A 502 0.63 -7.31 -10.87
N TYR A 503 -0.31 -8.25 -10.92
CA TYR A 503 -1.13 -8.66 -9.78
C TYR A 503 -0.85 -10.12 -9.46
N HIS A 504 -0.29 -10.37 -8.29
CA HIS A 504 0.18 -11.68 -7.87
C HIS A 504 -0.96 -12.71 -7.81
N VAL A 505 -0.72 -13.87 -8.43
CA VAL A 505 -1.58 -15.06 -8.33
C VAL A 505 -0.76 -16.19 -7.69
N PRO A 506 -1.01 -16.54 -6.42
CA PRO A 506 -0.29 -17.62 -5.77
C PRO A 506 -0.43 -18.94 -6.53
N ARG A 507 0.71 -19.60 -6.80
CA ARG A 507 0.76 -20.92 -7.45
C ARG A 507 -0.15 -21.96 -6.78
N SER A 508 -0.25 -21.91 -5.45
CA SER A 508 -1.09 -22.81 -4.64
C SER A 508 -2.59 -22.64 -4.87
N TRP A 509 -3.03 -21.56 -5.52
CA TRP A 509 -4.43 -21.36 -5.90
C TRP A 509 -4.79 -22.03 -7.22
N LEU A 510 -3.78 -22.47 -7.99
CA LEU A 510 -3.95 -23.00 -9.33
C LEU A 510 -4.06 -24.52 -9.33
N LYS A 511 -5.01 -25.02 -10.12
CA LYS A 511 -5.10 -26.40 -10.59
C LYS A 511 -4.32 -26.53 -11.91
N PRO A 512 -3.94 -27.75 -12.34
CA PRO A 512 -3.26 -27.93 -13.63
C PRO A 512 -4.02 -27.34 -14.82
N SER A 513 -5.35 -27.49 -14.84
CA SER A 513 -6.24 -26.99 -15.90
C SER A 513 -7.56 -26.49 -15.34
N GLY A 514 -8.32 -25.76 -16.16
CA GLY A 514 -9.70 -25.34 -15.83
C GLY A 514 -9.78 -24.34 -14.67
N ASN A 515 -8.76 -23.49 -14.52
CA ASN A 515 -8.78 -22.42 -13.52
C ASN A 515 -9.75 -21.33 -13.96
N LEU A 516 -10.66 -20.93 -13.07
CA LEU A 516 -11.60 -19.85 -13.31
C LEU A 516 -10.96 -18.52 -12.93
N LEU A 517 -10.77 -17.64 -13.92
CA LEU A 517 -10.44 -16.23 -13.72
C LEU A 517 -11.74 -15.43 -13.80
N VAL A 518 -12.03 -14.62 -12.77
CA VAL A 518 -13.13 -13.66 -12.78
C VAL A 518 -12.57 -12.26 -12.52
N VAL A 519 -13.03 -11.28 -13.29
CA VAL A 519 -12.65 -9.88 -13.19
C VAL A 519 -13.92 -9.05 -13.12
N LEU A 520 -14.05 -8.20 -12.10
CA LEU A 520 -15.03 -7.12 -12.08
C LEU A 520 -14.31 -5.88 -12.60
N GLU A 521 -14.72 -5.35 -13.75
CA GLU A 521 -14.21 -4.12 -14.35
C GLU A 521 -15.17 -2.96 -14.09
N GLU A 522 -14.70 -1.99 -13.32
CA GLU A 522 -15.48 -0.88 -12.79
C GLU A 522 -15.59 0.27 -13.80
N TYR A 523 -14.52 0.62 -14.51
CA TYR A 523 -14.46 1.81 -15.39
C TYR A 523 -14.54 1.48 -16.88
N GLY A 524 -14.09 0.29 -17.26
CA GLY A 524 -13.90 -0.13 -18.65
C GLY A 524 -12.42 -0.38 -18.95
N GLY A 525 -12.14 -1.36 -19.79
CA GLY A 525 -10.79 -1.86 -20.03
C GLY A 525 -10.70 -2.74 -21.27
N ASP A 526 -9.50 -2.87 -21.82
CA ASP A 526 -9.25 -3.74 -22.97
C ASP A 526 -8.82 -5.14 -22.51
N LEU A 527 -9.76 -6.07 -22.59
CA LEU A 527 -9.58 -7.48 -22.27
C LEU A 527 -8.50 -8.18 -23.12
N ALA A 528 -8.20 -7.66 -24.31
CA ALA A 528 -7.19 -8.26 -25.20
C ALA A 528 -5.76 -8.07 -24.68
N GLY A 529 -5.52 -7.05 -23.84
CA GLY A 529 -4.23 -6.82 -23.21
C GLY A 529 -3.98 -7.61 -21.93
N VAL A 530 -5.00 -8.29 -21.38
CA VAL A 530 -4.85 -9.09 -20.15
C VAL A 530 -4.04 -10.35 -20.46
N SER A 531 -2.97 -10.58 -19.69
CA SER A 531 -2.10 -11.74 -19.87
C SER A 531 -1.63 -12.34 -18.54
N LEU A 532 -1.28 -13.63 -18.55
CA LEU A 532 -0.52 -14.24 -17.46
C LEU A 532 0.96 -14.13 -17.75
N ALA A 533 1.74 -13.88 -16.70
CA ALA A 533 3.18 -13.87 -16.76
C ALA A 533 3.79 -14.68 -15.62
N THR A 534 4.97 -15.25 -15.86
CA THR A 534 5.82 -15.80 -14.81
C THR A 534 6.94 -14.83 -14.46
N ARG A 535 7.35 -14.81 -13.20
CA ARG A 535 8.40 -13.93 -12.69
C ARG A 535 9.70 -14.70 -12.47
N THR A 536 10.80 -14.14 -12.96
CA THR A 536 12.17 -14.59 -12.70
C THR A 536 13.03 -13.41 -12.22
N THR A 537 14.19 -13.69 -11.66
CA THR A 537 15.21 -12.70 -11.25
C THR A 537 16.53 -12.97 -11.95
#